data_AF-A0ABD2K0N0-F1
#
_entry.id   AF-A0ABD2K0N0-F1
#
_cell.length_a   1.000
_cell.length_b   1.000
_cell.length_c   1.000
_cell.angle_alpha   90.00
_cell.angle_beta   90.00
_cell.angle_gamma   90.00
#
_symmetry.space_group_name_H-M   'P 1'
#
loop_
_entity.id
_entity.type
_entity.pdbx_description
1 polymer ?
#
loop_
_entity_poly.entity_id
_entity_poly.type
_entity_poly.pdbx_seq_one_letter_code
_entity_poly.pdbx_strand_id
1 'polypeptide(L)'
;MGEIMANGSITAIYAVFDDFQTTMTSDINQIYARSPNSRPTGISHVIKIIGWGEEKKGNEMVKYWLIVNSRGIGWGMNGLFKMRRGVNELGIESNICFGTPNV
;
A
#
# COMPACT_ATOMS: atom_id res chain seq x y z
N MET A 1 -8.61 -3.98 9.12
CA MET A 1 -7.68 -4.65 10.05
C MET A 1 -8.27 -5.96 10.57
N GLY A 2 -9.46 -5.93 11.20
CA GLY A 2 -10.15 -7.15 11.67
C GLY A 2 -10.23 -8.25 10.61
N GLU A 3 -10.64 -7.89 9.39
CA GLU A 3 -10.72 -8.84 8.27
C GLU A 3 -9.39 -9.55 7.97
N ILE A 4 -8.28 -8.80 7.95
CA ILE A 4 -6.97 -9.40 7.65
C ILE A 4 -6.51 -10.33 8.77
N MET A 5 -6.80 -10.00 10.03
CA MET A 5 -6.48 -10.88 11.17
C MET A 5 -7.30 -12.17 11.14
N ALA A 6 -8.57 -12.10 10.77
CA ALA A 6 -9.50 -13.22 10.86
C ALA A 6 -9.46 -14.12 9.61
N ASN A 7 -9.41 -13.51 8.42
CA ASN A 7 -9.72 -14.16 7.14
C ASN A 7 -8.61 -14.02 6.10
N GLY A 8 -7.50 -13.34 6.43
CA GLY A 8 -6.34 -13.19 5.55
C GLY A 8 -6.42 -11.99 4.60
N SER A 9 -5.62 -12.02 3.54
CA SER A 9 -5.39 -10.83 2.71
C SER A 9 -6.67 -10.26 2.08
N ILE A 10 -6.72 -8.93 1.94
CA ILE A 10 -7.82 -8.22 1.28
C ILE A 10 -7.34 -7.58 -0.02
N THR A 11 -8.26 -7.33 -0.93
CA THR A 11 -8.02 -6.55 -2.16
C THR A 11 -8.40 -5.10 -1.92
N ALA A 12 -7.59 -4.15 -2.37
CA ALA A 12 -7.91 -2.73 -2.31
C ALA A 12 -7.51 -2.00 -3.59
N ILE A 13 -8.06 -0.80 -3.79
CA ILE A 13 -7.78 0.07 -4.93
C ILE A 13 -7.27 1.41 -4.42
N TYR A 14 -6.23 1.96 -5.05
CA TYR A 14 -5.76 3.32 -4.79
C TYR A 14 -5.51 4.10 -6.08
N ALA A 15 -5.58 5.43 -6.02
CA ALA A 15 -5.28 6.31 -7.15
C ALA A 15 -3.77 6.48 -7.33
N VAL A 16 -3.22 6.32 -8.54
CA VAL A 16 -1.78 6.39 -8.78
C VAL A 16 -1.33 7.82 -9.08
N PHE A 17 -0.25 8.25 -8.42
CA PHE A 17 0.42 9.52 -8.65
C PHE A 17 1.77 9.30 -9.36
N ASP A 18 2.24 10.34 -10.04
CA ASP A 18 3.46 10.30 -10.87
C ASP A 18 4.75 10.06 -10.08
N ASP A 19 4.76 10.36 -8.79
CA ASP A 19 5.88 10.14 -7.88
C ASP A 19 5.95 8.71 -7.31
N PHE A 20 4.91 7.88 -7.48
CA PHE A 20 4.84 6.56 -6.85
C PHE A 20 5.98 5.65 -7.29
N GLN A 21 6.17 5.51 -8.60
CA GLN A 21 7.16 4.58 -9.14
C GLN A 21 8.57 4.98 -8.71
N THR A 22 8.92 6.26 -8.88
CA THR A 22 10.25 6.76 -8.56
C THR A 22 10.55 6.64 -7.06
N THR A 23 9.60 7.03 -6.21
CA THR A 23 9.71 6.91 -4.74
C THR A 23 9.94 5.47 -4.29
N MET A 24 9.15 4.53 -4.82
CA MET A 24 9.24 3.13 -4.38
C MET A 24 10.48 2.40 -4.92
N THR A 25 11.06 2.88 -6.02
CA THR A 25 12.31 2.31 -6.57
C THR A 25 13.58 2.95 -6.03
N SER A 26 13.51 4.19 -5.51
CA SER A 26 14.68 4.88 -4.95
C SER A 26 15.01 4.41 -3.53
N ASP A 27 13.99 4.08 -2.74
CA ASP A 27 14.13 3.44 -1.43
C ASP A 27 13.02 2.38 -1.26
N ILE A 28 13.41 1.11 -1.42
CA ILE A 28 12.48 -0.02 -1.33
C ILE A 28 11.87 -0.22 0.07
N ASN A 29 12.47 0.36 1.12
CA ASN A 29 11.96 0.29 2.49
C ASN A 29 11.06 1.48 2.85
N GLN A 30 10.90 2.46 1.95
CA GLN A 30 10.09 3.64 2.17
C GLN A 30 8.62 3.29 2.38
N ILE A 31 7.99 3.98 3.34
CA ILE A 31 6.53 4.01 3.48
C ILE A 31 6.03 5.11 2.56
N TYR A 32 5.35 4.74 1.49
CA TYR A 32 4.83 5.70 0.53
C TYR A 32 3.83 6.65 1.21
N ALA A 33 4.06 7.94 0.99
CA ALA A 33 3.14 9.03 1.24
C ALA A 33 3.31 10.00 0.08
N ARG A 34 2.19 10.48 -0.46
CA ARG A 34 2.17 11.34 -1.63
C ARG A 34 2.96 12.64 -1.39
N SER A 35 3.82 13.01 -2.33
CA SER A 35 4.52 14.31 -2.28
C SER A 35 3.55 15.46 -2.61
N PRO A 36 3.68 16.64 -1.98
CA PRO A 36 2.75 17.76 -2.22
C PRO A 36 2.60 18.19 -3.68
N ASN A 37 3.69 18.07 -4.47
CA ASN A 37 3.76 18.50 -5.87
C ASN A 37 3.44 17.38 -6.88
N SER A 38 3.16 16.16 -6.41
CA SER A 38 2.80 15.04 -7.28
C SER A 38 1.47 15.26 -7.98
N ARG A 39 1.33 14.73 -9.19
CA ARG A 39 0.12 14.85 -10.01
C ARG A 39 -0.60 13.51 -10.14
N PRO A 40 -1.95 13.51 -10.11
CA PRO A 40 -2.70 12.30 -10.36
C PRO A 40 -2.47 11.86 -11.80
N THR A 41 -2.24 10.56 -12.01
CA THR A 41 -2.07 9.99 -13.35
C THR A 41 -3.40 9.76 -14.07
N GLY A 42 -4.53 9.86 -13.35
CA GLY A 42 -5.86 9.49 -13.83
C GLY A 42 -6.12 7.97 -13.81
N ILE A 43 -5.16 7.17 -13.34
CA ILE A 43 -5.24 5.70 -13.29
C ILE A 43 -5.36 5.24 -11.83
N SER A 44 -6.11 4.16 -11.61
CA SER A 44 -6.17 3.45 -10.33
C SER A 44 -5.48 2.08 -10.42
N HIS A 45 -4.95 1.59 -9.31
CA HIS A 45 -4.28 0.28 -9.23
C HIS A 45 -4.94 -0.60 -8.16
N VAL A 46 -5.25 -1.84 -8.55
CA VAL A 46 -5.73 -2.89 -7.64
C VAL A 46 -4.54 -3.61 -7.01
N ILE A 47 -4.56 -3.79 -5.69
CA ILE A 47 -3.48 -4.44 -4.93
C ILE A 47 -4.02 -5.43 -3.89
N LYS A 48 -3.11 -6.22 -3.32
CA LYS A 48 -3.42 -7.13 -2.21
C LYS A 48 -2.73 -6.67 -0.93
N ILE A 49 -3.50 -6.32 0.08
CA ILE A 49 -3.00 -5.98 1.42
C ILE A 49 -2.89 -7.27 2.23
N ILE A 50 -1.69 -7.56 2.72
CA ILE A 50 -1.40 -8.81 3.47
C ILE A 50 -1.12 -8.58 4.95
N GLY A 51 -0.94 -7.33 5.37
CA GLY A 51 -0.62 -7.01 6.75
C GLY A 51 -0.49 -5.52 6.98
N TRP A 52 -0.12 -5.15 8.19
CA TRP A 52 0.15 -3.77 8.60
C TRP A 52 1.23 -3.77 9.67
N GLY A 53 1.82 -2.60 9.90
CA GLY A 53 2.77 -2.40 10.98
C GLY A 53 2.90 -0.92 11.30
N GLU A 54 3.87 -0.64 12.15
CA GLU A 54 4.26 0.71 12.55
C GLU A 54 5.79 0.78 12.60
N GLU A 55 6.38 1.84 12.07
CA GLU A 55 7.82 2.06 12.05
C GLU A 55 8.14 3.42 12.65
N LYS A 56 9.21 3.48 13.46
CA LYS A 56 9.73 4.74 13.98
C LYS A 56 10.53 5.45 12.88
N LYS A 57 10.07 6.62 12.44
CA LYS A 57 10.80 7.52 11.54
C LYS A 57 11.13 8.82 12.27
N GLY A 58 12.38 8.96 12.68
CA GLY A 58 12.81 10.06 13.55
C GLY A 58 12.10 9.98 14.91
N ASN A 59 11.35 11.03 15.24
CA ASN A 59 10.57 11.11 16.48
C ASN A 59 9.11 10.67 16.31
N GLU A 60 8.71 10.23 15.12
CA GLU A 60 7.33 9.88 14.80
C GLU A 60 7.16 8.38 14.59
N MET A 61 6.02 7.83 15.04
CA MET A 61 5.59 6.48 14.69
C MET A 61 4.69 6.54 13.45
N VAL A 62 5.12 5.93 12.35
CA VAL A 62 4.41 5.92 11.08
C VAL A 62 3.75 4.55 10.87
N LYS A 63 2.43 4.54 10.76
CA LYS A 63 1.64 3.34 10.50
C LYS A 63 1.61 3.05 9.00
N TYR A 64 1.72 1.78 8.62
CA TYR A 64 1.68 1.37 7.21
C TYR A 64 0.84 0.12 6.97
N TRP A 65 0.38 -0.01 5.73
CA TRP A 65 -0.09 -1.25 5.11
C TRP A 65 1.09 -1.95 4.43
N LEU A 66 1.19 -3.28 4.59
CA LEU A 66 2.11 -4.11 3.82
C LEU A 66 1.37 -4.71 2.63
N ILE A 67 1.86 -4.41 1.43
CA ILE A 67 1.10 -4.60 0.19
C ILE A 67 1.92 -5.42 -0.80
N VAL A 68 1.28 -6.41 -1.42
CA VAL A 68 1.82 -7.16 -2.56
C VAL A 68 1.43 -6.45 -3.85
N ASN A 69 2.43 -6.11 -4.67
CA ASN A 69 2.24 -5.54 -5.99
C ASN A 69 2.18 -6.64 -7.06
N SER A 70 1.62 -6.34 -8.24
CA SER A 70 1.51 -7.27 -9.38
C SER A 70 2.66 -7.16 -10.39
N ARG A 71 3.79 -6.54 -10.00
CA ARG A 71 4.96 -6.29 -10.87
C ARG A 71 6.09 -7.32 -10.73
N GLY A 72 5.81 -8.43 -10.07
CA GLY A 72 6.77 -9.51 -9.84
C GLY A 72 7.78 -9.21 -8.70
N ILE A 73 8.56 -10.23 -8.36
CA ILE A 73 9.46 -10.19 -7.18
C ILE A 73 10.67 -9.26 -7.36
N GLY A 74 11.03 -8.91 -8.59
CA GLY A 74 12.16 -8.01 -8.86
C GLY A 74 11.87 -6.53 -8.61
N TRP A 75 10.64 -6.18 -8.25
CA TRP A 75 10.22 -4.80 -7.99
C TRP A 75 10.08 -4.54 -6.49
N GLY A 76 10.53 -3.37 -6.01
CA GLY A 76 10.38 -2.97 -4.62
C GLY A 76 11.05 -3.93 -3.63
N MET A 77 10.36 -4.22 -2.52
CA MET A 77 10.83 -5.14 -1.48
C MET A 77 10.35 -6.55 -1.81
N ASN A 78 11.02 -7.24 -2.75
CA ASN A 78 10.66 -8.60 -3.22
C ASN A 78 9.22 -8.70 -3.79
N GLY A 79 8.75 -7.66 -4.48
CA GLY A 79 7.39 -7.54 -4.99
C GLY A 79 6.43 -6.82 -4.03
N LEU A 80 6.89 -6.43 -2.85
CA LEU A 80 6.10 -5.73 -1.84
C LEU A 80 6.45 -4.24 -1.75
N PHE A 81 5.53 -3.49 -1.16
CA PHE A 81 5.77 -2.11 -0.72
C PHE A 81 4.95 -1.77 0.53
N LYS A 82 5.26 -0.63 1.12
CA LYS A 82 4.54 -0.07 2.27
C LYS A 82 3.84 1.23 1.87
N MET A 83 2.60 1.43 2.31
CA MET A 83 1.86 2.68 2.12
C MET A 83 1.31 3.17 3.46
N ARG A 84 1.28 4.49 3.67
CA ARG A 84 0.78 5.10 4.90
C ARG A 84 -0.67 4.64 5.20
N ARG A 85 -0.91 4.27 6.44
CA ARG A 85 -2.21 3.73 6.92
C ARG A 85 -2.85 4.67 7.93
N GLY A 86 -4.18 4.66 7.99
CA GLY A 86 -5.00 5.36 8.96
C GLY A 86 -5.32 6.82 8.58
N VAL A 87 -4.95 7.21 7.37
CA VAL A 87 -5.19 8.55 6.80
C VAL A 87 -5.85 8.46 5.42
N ASN A 88 -6.29 7.26 5.02
CA ASN A 88 -6.82 6.99 3.68
C ASN A 88 -5.92 7.49 2.54
N GLU A 89 -4.61 7.23 2.67
CA GLU A 89 -3.60 7.63 1.68
C GLU A 89 -4.02 7.14 0.29
N LEU A 90 -4.14 8.07 -0.66
CA LEU A 90 -4.58 7.79 -2.03
C LEU A 90 -5.94 7.07 -2.16
N GLY A 91 -6.79 7.12 -1.14
CA GLY A 91 -8.10 6.45 -1.13
C GLY A 91 -8.05 4.94 -0.90
N ILE A 92 -6.90 4.38 -0.49
CA ILE A 92 -6.68 2.93 -0.35
C ILE A 92 -7.63 2.27 0.67
N GLU A 93 -8.18 3.04 1.62
CA GLU A 93 -9.07 2.55 2.67
C GLU A 93 -10.55 2.70 2.29
N SER A 94 -10.86 3.33 1.15
CA SER A 94 -12.23 3.56 0.68
C SER A 94 -12.82 2.40 -0.14
N ASN A 95 -11.99 1.64 -0.85
CA ASN A 95 -12.43 0.61 -1.78
C ASN A 95 -11.76 -0.73 -1.46
N ILE A 96 -12.31 -1.41 -0.45
CA ILE A 96 -11.82 -2.70 0.04
C ILE A 96 -12.79 -3.81 -0.37
N CYS A 97 -12.27 -4.90 -0.93
CA CYS A 97 -13.01 -6.09 -1.32
C CYS A 97 -12.34 -7.34 -0.75
N PHE A 98 -13.14 -8.26 -0.23
CA PHE A 98 -12.72 -9.55 0.30
C PHE A 98 -13.86 -10.56 0.13
N GLY A 99 -13.54 -11.84 0.30
CA GLY A 99 -14.51 -12.91 0.19
C GLY A 99 -13.97 -14.21 0.77
N THR A 100 -14.88 -15.08 1.17
CA THR A 100 -14.55 -16.39 1.74
C THR A 100 -14.70 -17.45 0.65
N PRO A 101 -13.63 -18.16 0.26
CA PRO A 101 -13.72 -19.26 -0.70
C PRO A 101 -14.62 -20.37 -0.18
N ASN A 102 -15.43 -20.95 -1.04
CA ASN A 102 -16.13 -22.20 -0.76
C ASN A 102 -15.23 -23.36 -1.21
N VAL A 103 -14.68 -24.11 -0.25
CA VAL A 103 -13.69 -25.18 -0.48
C VAL A 103 -14.29 -26.57 -0.28
#